data_AF-A0A512C7F7-F1
#
_entry.id   AF-A0A512C7F7-F1
#
_cell.length_a   1.000
_cell.length_b   1.000
_cell.length_c   1.000
_cell.angle_alpha   90.00
_cell.angle_beta   90.00
_cell.angle_gamma   90.00
#
_symmetry.space_group_name_H-M   'P 1'
#
loop_
_entity.id
_entity.type
_entity.pdbx_description
1 polymer ?
#
loop_
_entity_poly.entity_id
_entity_poly.type
_entity_poly.pdbx_seq_one_letter_code
_entity_poly.pdbx_strand_id
1 'polypeptide(L)'
;MENKIEIYQGSDGQTQIEVRFEGDTFWLPLQQISELFQRDKSVISRHIKNIYKEGELIREATVAKNATVQMEGKRKVEREVEFYNLDLILSVGYRVNSKQGTQFRIWATKRLKDYLIQGYTINENRLAQKQQEVQTLKDGIRILSRAIQQKEEDQNLDFEWLNHFAKGLELLDDYDHENLDKKGLSKRKAIFPELSDYQEVIKSMRSDFESGVFGKEKDGSFESAIAQISKGFGREDFYPTLEEKAATLLYLIVKNHGFVDGNKRIGAACFLLFLKANDLLNNKKGISIISNDALASLTLFIASSKPEEMDTVKKLVISVLNRNRN
;
A
#
# COMPACT_ATOMS: atom_id res chain seq x y z
N MET A 1 -28.69 11.21 -5.82
CA MET A 1 -27.54 12.15 -5.80
C MET A 1 -28.07 13.47 -6.32
N GLU A 2 -28.04 14.52 -5.51
CA GLU A 2 -28.54 15.84 -5.89
C GLU A 2 -27.70 16.43 -7.03
N ASN A 3 -28.37 16.93 -8.07
CA ASN A 3 -27.72 17.68 -9.15
C ASN A 3 -27.14 18.98 -8.56
N LYS A 4 -25.83 18.97 -8.28
CA LYS A 4 -25.12 20.18 -7.87
C LYS A 4 -25.02 21.11 -9.08
N ILE A 5 -25.62 22.28 -8.95
CA ILE A 5 -25.44 23.40 -9.87
C ILE A 5 -24.33 24.25 -9.26
N GLU A 6 -23.15 24.31 -9.87
CA GLU A 6 -22.16 25.33 -9.53
C GLU A 6 -22.25 26.47 -10.55
N ILE A 7 -22.36 27.70 -10.05
CA ILE A 7 -22.37 28.91 -10.88
C ILE A 7 -20.92 29.42 -10.96
N TYR A 8 -20.34 29.43 -12.15
CA TYR A 8 -19.15 30.23 -12.39
C TYR A 8 -19.57 31.71 -12.45
N GLN A 9 -19.22 32.49 -11.43
CA GLN A 9 -19.31 33.95 -11.47
C GLN A 9 -17.97 34.52 -11.89
N GLY A 10 -17.93 35.16 -13.06
CA GLY A 10 -16.82 36.03 -13.42
C GLY A 10 -16.65 37.14 -12.38
N SER A 11 -15.42 37.61 -12.17
CA SER A 11 -15.05 38.66 -11.20
C SER A 11 -15.81 39.99 -11.35
N ASP A 12 -16.49 40.15 -12.47
CA ASP A 12 -17.29 41.28 -12.96
C ASP A 12 -18.80 41.12 -12.67
N GLY A 13 -19.25 40.00 -12.08
CA GLY A 13 -20.63 39.76 -11.66
C GLY A 13 -21.66 39.58 -12.80
N GLN A 14 -21.26 39.85 -14.05
CA GLN A 14 -22.13 39.85 -15.23
C GLN A 14 -22.19 38.52 -15.99
N THR A 15 -21.16 37.67 -15.89
CA THR A 15 -21.15 36.36 -16.55
C THR A 15 -21.49 35.29 -15.53
N GLN A 16 -22.73 34.77 -15.60
CA GLN A 16 -23.18 33.60 -14.86
C GLN A 16 -23.41 32.46 -15.87
N ILE A 17 -22.57 31.44 -15.81
CA ILE A 17 -22.82 30.21 -16.57
C ILE A 17 -23.30 29.17 -15.57
N GLU A 18 -24.55 28.76 -15.74
CA GLU A 18 -25.16 27.68 -14.99
C GLU A 18 -24.67 26.36 -15.56
N VAL A 19 -23.88 25.65 -14.77
CA VAL A 19 -23.27 24.39 -15.19
C VAL A 19 -24.00 23.25 -14.48
N ARG A 20 -24.63 22.37 -15.25
CA ARG A 20 -25.21 21.13 -14.74
C ARG A 20 -24.15 20.04 -14.77
N PHE A 21 -23.80 19.51 -13.61
CA PHE A 21 -22.91 18.36 -13.49
C PHE A 21 -23.64 17.07 -13.83
N GLU A 22 -22.96 16.20 -14.56
CA GLU A 22 -23.40 14.84 -14.87
C GLU A 22 -22.25 13.89 -14.53
N GLY A 23 -22.38 13.19 -13.39
CA GLY A 23 -21.27 12.45 -12.79
C GLY A 23 -20.16 13.38 -12.28
N ASP A 24 -18.93 13.13 -12.74
CA ASP A 24 -17.73 13.88 -12.32
C ASP A 24 -17.35 15.00 -13.30
N THR A 25 -18.14 15.22 -14.35
CA THR A 25 -17.88 16.23 -15.38
C THR A 25 -19.12 17.07 -15.67
N PHE A 26 -18.94 18.09 -16.50
CA PHE A 26 -20.05 18.86 -17.05
C PHE A 26 -19.81 19.14 -18.51
N TRP A 27 -20.90 19.41 -19.22
CA TRP A 27 -20.92 19.49 -20.67
C TRP A 27 -21.43 20.85 -21.12
N LEU A 28 -20.66 21.56 -21.95
CA LEU A 28 -21.08 22.84 -22.54
C LEU A 28 -21.08 22.75 -24.08
N PRO A 29 -22.11 23.27 -24.76
CA PRO A 29 -22.08 23.45 -26.21
C PRO A 29 -21.12 24.58 -26.58
N LEU A 30 -20.67 24.58 -27.85
CA LEU A 30 -19.72 25.57 -28.38
C LEU A 30 -20.13 27.04 -28.11
N GLN A 31 -21.44 27.34 -28.12
CA GLN A 31 -21.99 28.66 -27.82
C GLN A 31 -21.64 29.11 -26.40
N GLN A 32 -21.87 28.25 -25.40
CA GLN A 32 -21.61 28.61 -23.99
C GLN A 32 -20.11 28.71 -23.71
N ILE A 33 -19.27 27.93 -24.39
CA ILE A 33 -17.80 28.06 -24.30
C ILE A 33 -17.34 29.39 -24.92
N SER A 34 -17.94 29.81 -26.04
CA SER A 34 -17.68 31.09 -26.69
C SER A 34 -18.06 32.27 -25.78
N GLU A 35 -19.18 32.18 -25.07
CA GLU A 35 -19.61 33.14 -24.05
C GLU A 35 -18.69 33.16 -22.83
N LEU A 36 -18.35 31.98 -22.28
CA LEU A 36 -17.46 31.82 -21.13
C LEU A 36 -16.13 32.55 -21.34
N PHE A 37 -15.53 32.40 -22.53
CA PHE A 37 -14.22 32.97 -22.82
C PHE A 37 -14.26 34.32 -23.54
N GLN A 38 -15.47 34.85 -23.83
CA GLN A 38 -15.70 36.06 -24.62
C GLN A 38 -14.89 36.07 -25.93
N ARG A 39 -15.03 35.00 -26.71
CA ARG A 39 -14.33 34.81 -28.00
C ARG A 39 -15.27 34.23 -29.03
N ASP A 40 -15.10 34.61 -30.29
CA ASP A 40 -15.90 34.09 -31.40
C ASP A 40 -15.84 32.56 -31.48
N LYS A 41 -16.96 31.94 -31.88
CA LYS A 41 -17.04 30.48 -32.07
C LYS A 41 -15.96 29.95 -33.01
N SER A 42 -15.58 30.72 -34.02
CA SER A 42 -14.53 30.36 -34.99
C SER A 42 -13.17 30.22 -34.31
N VAL A 43 -12.87 31.08 -33.32
CA VAL A 43 -11.63 31.02 -32.54
C VAL A 43 -11.64 29.79 -31.63
N ILE A 44 -12.73 29.55 -30.91
CA ILE A 44 -12.87 28.36 -30.04
C ILE A 44 -12.78 27.07 -30.87
N SER A 45 -13.47 27.01 -32.01
CA SER A 45 -13.41 25.85 -32.93
C SER A 45 -11.99 25.58 -33.42
N ARG A 46 -11.21 26.63 -33.69
CA ARG A 46 -9.80 26.50 -34.07
C ARG A 46 -8.95 25.93 -32.93
N HIS A 47 -9.18 26.35 -31.69
CA HIS A 47 -8.48 25.78 -30.53
C HIS A 47 -8.83 24.32 -30.32
N ILE A 48 -10.11 23.94 -30.39
CA ILE A 48 -10.57 22.56 -30.30
C ILE A 48 -9.92 21.69 -31.38
N LYS A 49 -9.89 22.17 -32.63
CA LYS A 49 -9.22 21.45 -33.73
C LYS A 49 -7.73 21.23 -33.46
N ASN A 50 -7.05 22.23 -32.90
CA ASN A 50 -5.62 22.12 -32.58
C ASN A 50 -5.38 21.16 -31.41
N ILE A 51 -6.22 21.17 -30.38
CA ILE A 51 -6.16 20.23 -29.24
C ILE A 51 -6.18 18.78 -29.75
N TYR A 52 -7.12 18.46 -30.64
CA TYR A 52 -7.19 17.11 -31.21
C TYR A 52 -6.04 16.81 -32.17
N LYS A 53 -5.61 17.79 -32.98
CA LYS A 53 -4.47 17.61 -33.91
C LYS A 53 -3.16 17.34 -33.18
N GLU A 54 -2.97 17.97 -32.03
CA GLU A 54 -1.77 17.82 -31.19
C GLU A 54 -1.84 16.58 -30.29
N GLY A 55 -2.99 15.88 -30.26
CA GLY A 55 -3.18 14.66 -29.46
C GLY A 55 -3.30 14.92 -27.96
N GLU A 56 -3.62 16.15 -27.54
CA GLU A 56 -3.83 16.46 -26.11
C GLU A 56 -5.06 15.74 -25.56
N LEU A 57 -6.11 15.60 -26.37
CA LEU A 57 -7.37 14.92 -26.02
C LEU A 57 -7.85 14.04 -27.17
N ILE A 58 -8.66 13.02 -26.84
CA ILE A 58 -9.30 12.11 -27.79
C ILE A 58 -10.74 12.56 -27.98
N ARG A 59 -11.14 12.80 -29.24
CA ARG A 59 -12.44 13.41 -29.57
C ARG A 59 -13.63 12.58 -29.11
N GLU A 60 -13.52 11.26 -29.17
CA GLU A 60 -14.57 10.32 -28.77
C GLU A 60 -14.81 10.34 -27.25
N ALA A 61 -13.82 10.75 -26.45
CA ALA A 61 -13.91 10.85 -24.99
C ALA A 61 -14.42 12.21 -24.50
N THR A 62 -14.32 13.25 -25.33
CA THR A 62 -14.56 14.65 -24.92
C THR A 62 -15.72 15.33 -25.65
N VAL A 63 -16.39 14.62 -26.58
CA VAL A 63 -17.54 15.13 -27.34
C VAL A 63 -18.75 14.23 -27.18
N ALA A 64 -19.86 14.80 -26.72
CA ALA A 64 -21.19 14.19 -26.80
C ALA A 64 -22.00 14.87 -27.92
N LYS A 65 -22.75 14.08 -28.69
CA LYS A 65 -23.63 14.56 -29.76
C LYS A 65 -25.07 14.43 -29.30
N ASN A 66 -25.77 15.56 -29.20
CA ASN A 66 -27.21 15.57 -28.89
C ASN A 66 -27.98 16.10 -30.11
N ALA A 67 -29.03 15.38 -30.51
CA ALA A 67 -29.92 15.81 -31.58
C ALA A 67 -30.93 16.82 -31.00
N THR A 68 -30.90 18.05 -31.50
CA THR A 68 -31.86 19.09 -31.11
C THR A 68 -32.75 19.43 -32.30
N VAL A 69 -34.06 19.26 -32.14
CA VAL A 69 -35.04 19.62 -33.18
C VAL A 69 -35.48 21.07 -32.97
N GLN A 70 -35.17 21.93 -33.94
CA GLN A 70 -35.60 23.33 -33.94
C GLN A 70 -36.57 23.59 -35.10
N MET A 71 -37.61 24.39 -34.86
CA MET A 71 -38.49 24.87 -35.94
C MET A 71 -37.92 26.17 -36.53
N GLU A 72 -37.58 26.16 -37.81
CA GLU A 72 -37.29 27.37 -38.58
C GLU A 72 -38.40 27.59 -39.61
N GLY A 73 -39.25 28.59 -39.35
CA GLY A 73 -40.44 28.86 -40.16
C GLY A 73 -41.42 27.67 -40.14
N LYS A 74 -41.72 27.08 -41.30
CA LYS A 74 -42.60 25.90 -41.46
C LYS A 74 -41.85 24.56 -41.49
N ARG A 75 -40.52 24.52 -41.37
CA ARG A 75 -39.72 23.29 -41.45
C ARG A 75 -39.18 22.90 -40.08
N LYS A 76 -39.32 21.62 -39.72
CA LYS A 76 -38.57 21.00 -38.64
C LYS A 76 -37.17 20.69 -39.16
N VAL A 77 -36.15 21.30 -38.55
CA VAL A 77 -34.75 21.04 -38.87
C VAL A 77 -34.11 20.39 -37.65
N GLU A 78 -33.61 19.18 -37.84
CA GLU A 78 -32.85 18.45 -36.83
C GLU A 78 -31.37 18.82 -36.97
N ARG A 79 -30.76 19.31 -35.89
CA ARG A 79 -29.34 19.69 -35.86
C ARG A 79 -28.64 18.90 -34.78
N GLU A 80 -27.55 18.25 -35.14
CA GLU A 80 -26.67 17.61 -34.17
C GLU A 80 -25.80 18.69 -33.52
N VAL A 81 -25.97 18.90 -32.21
CA VAL A 81 -25.19 19.86 -31.42
C VAL A 81 -24.14 19.10 -30.64
N GLU A 82 -22.88 19.53 -30.80
CA GLU A 82 -21.76 18.99 -30.04
C GLU A 82 -21.66 19.67 -28.67
N PHE A 83 -21.54 18.84 -27.65
CA PHE A 83 -21.28 19.20 -26.27
C PHE A 83 -19.88 18.74 -25.89
N TYR A 84 -19.16 19.58 -25.15
CA TYR A 84 -17.78 19.33 -24.78
C TYR A 84 -17.64 19.25 -23.26
N ASN A 85 -16.87 18.28 -22.79
CA ASN A 85 -16.67 18.02 -21.37
C ASN A 85 -15.71 19.03 -20.71
N LEU A 86 -15.59 18.92 -19.38
CA LEU A 86 -14.69 19.76 -18.58
C LEU A 86 -13.24 19.76 -19.11
N ASP A 87 -12.69 18.62 -19.52
CA ASP A 87 -11.30 18.53 -19.99
C ASP A 87 -11.07 19.42 -21.21
N LEU A 88 -11.98 19.37 -22.20
CA LEU A 88 -11.87 20.23 -23.37
C LEU A 88 -11.99 21.71 -22.99
N ILE A 89 -12.91 22.03 -22.08
CA ILE A 89 -13.15 23.41 -21.64
C ILE A 89 -11.90 23.95 -20.91
N LEU A 90 -11.24 23.13 -20.09
CA LEU A 90 -9.97 23.44 -19.46
C LEU A 90 -8.89 23.70 -20.50
N SER A 91 -8.66 22.76 -21.43
CA SER A 91 -7.66 22.90 -22.50
C SER A 91 -7.88 24.15 -23.36
N VAL A 92 -9.14 24.47 -23.71
CA VAL A 92 -9.47 25.71 -24.40
C VAL A 92 -9.16 26.93 -23.52
N GLY A 93 -9.55 26.90 -22.24
CA GLY A 93 -9.27 27.98 -21.28
C GLY A 93 -7.78 28.28 -21.09
N TYR A 94 -6.91 27.27 -21.23
CA TYR A 94 -5.45 27.47 -21.23
C TYR A 94 -4.90 28.05 -22.53
N ARG A 95 -5.57 27.85 -23.67
CA ARG A 95 -5.15 28.32 -24.99
C ARG A 95 -5.74 29.68 -25.37
N VAL A 96 -6.81 30.12 -24.71
CA VAL A 96 -7.44 31.43 -24.98
C VAL A 96 -6.69 32.55 -24.28
N ASN A 97 -6.23 33.52 -25.08
CA ASN A 97 -5.64 34.76 -24.59
C ASN A 97 -6.73 35.83 -24.38
N SER A 98 -7.55 35.72 -23.33
CA SER A 98 -8.54 36.75 -22.95
C SER A 98 -8.51 37.01 -21.45
N LYS A 99 -9.01 38.18 -21.01
CA LYS A 99 -9.17 38.50 -19.58
C LYS A 99 -10.00 37.43 -18.86
N GLN A 100 -11.07 36.96 -19.50
CA GLN A 100 -11.90 35.88 -18.99
C GLN A 100 -11.16 34.54 -18.94
N GLY A 101 -10.36 34.21 -19.96
CA GLY A 101 -9.48 33.03 -19.92
C GLY A 101 -8.50 33.08 -18.75
N THR A 102 -7.92 34.25 -18.44
CA THR A 102 -7.06 34.43 -17.27
C THR A 102 -7.82 34.21 -15.95
N GLN A 103 -9.02 34.77 -15.81
CA GLN A 103 -9.84 34.59 -14.60
C GLN A 103 -10.28 33.13 -14.42
N PHE A 104 -10.68 32.47 -15.50
CA PHE A 104 -11.02 31.05 -15.50
C PHE A 104 -9.84 30.19 -15.04
N ARG A 105 -8.63 30.45 -15.54
CA ARG A 105 -7.41 29.74 -15.10
C ARG A 105 -7.12 29.94 -13.61
N ILE A 106 -7.25 31.17 -13.10
CA ILE A 106 -7.05 31.47 -11.67
C ILE A 106 -8.07 30.70 -10.82
N TRP A 107 -9.34 30.74 -11.21
CA TRP A 107 -10.42 30.02 -10.54
C TRP A 107 -10.20 28.50 -10.57
N ALA A 108 -9.95 27.91 -11.74
CA ALA A 108 -9.75 26.48 -11.91
C ALA A 108 -8.55 25.98 -11.11
N THR A 109 -7.42 26.71 -11.14
CA THR A 109 -6.21 26.36 -10.37
C THR A 109 -6.47 26.44 -8.87
N LYS A 110 -7.18 27.48 -8.41
CA LYS A 110 -7.55 27.62 -6.99
C LYS A 110 -8.45 26.46 -6.55
N ARG A 111 -9.48 26.13 -7.34
CA ARG A 111 -10.42 25.06 -7.02
C ARG A 111 -9.74 23.70 -6.99
N LEU A 112 -8.86 23.41 -7.95
CA LEU A 112 -8.04 22.20 -7.96
C LEU A 112 -7.15 22.10 -6.71
N LYS A 113 -6.49 23.19 -6.33
CA LYS A 113 -5.68 23.25 -5.10
C LYS A 113 -6.54 22.99 -3.85
N ASP A 114 -7.70 23.61 -3.76
CA ASP A 114 -8.63 23.44 -2.64
C ASP A 114 -9.11 21.98 -2.56
N TYR A 115 -9.44 21.33 -3.69
CA TYR A 115 -9.82 19.92 -3.71
C TYR A 115 -8.68 18.97 -3.35
N LEU A 116 -7.45 19.24 -3.79
CA LEU A 116 -6.30 18.43 -3.42
C LEU A 116 -6.03 18.50 -1.91
N ILE A 117 -6.08 19.71 -1.34
CA ILE A 117 -5.89 19.91 0.10
C ILE A 117 -7.06 19.30 0.89
N GLN A 118 -8.31 19.60 0.50
CA GLN A 118 -9.49 19.06 1.18
C GLN A 118 -9.57 17.54 1.07
N GLY A 119 -9.34 16.96 -0.12
CA GLY A 119 -9.30 15.52 -0.32
C GLY A 119 -8.21 14.85 0.53
N TYR A 120 -7.03 15.45 0.62
CA TYR A 120 -5.96 14.99 1.51
C TYR A 120 -6.40 15.02 2.98
N THR A 121 -6.90 16.15 3.48
CA THR A 121 -7.36 16.28 4.88
C THR A 121 -8.53 15.34 5.24
N ILE A 122 -9.49 15.13 4.32
CA ILE A 122 -10.60 14.17 4.52
C ILE A 122 -10.06 12.74 4.63
N ASN A 123 -9.09 12.38 3.80
CA ASN A 123 -8.49 11.04 3.84
C ASN A 123 -7.69 10.82 5.13
N GLU A 124 -6.92 11.80 5.62
CA GLU A 124 -6.24 11.71 6.91
C GLU A 124 -7.23 11.51 8.06
N ASN A 125 -8.31 12.31 8.11
CA ASN A 125 -9.36 12.16 9.12
C ASN A 125 -10.04 10.79 9.04
N ARG A 126 -10.31 10.29 7.83
CA ARG A 126 -10.93 8.98 7.62
C ARG A 126 -10.01 7.84 8.06
N LEU A 127 -8.70 7.96 7.80
CA LEU A 127 -7.70 6.99 8.26
C LEU A 127 -7.61 6.97 9.79
N ALA A 128 -7.53 8.15 10.43
CA ALA A 128 -7.51 8.27 11.88
C ALA A 128 -8.78 7.67 12.52
N GLN A 129 -9.96 7.91 11.92
CA GLN A 129 -11.22 7.30 12.37
C GLN A 129 -11.16 5.77 12.28
N LYS A 130 -10.65 5.22 11.17
CA LYS A 130 -10.51 3.76 10.99
C LYS A 130 -9.56 3.14 12.02
N GLN A 131 -8.45 3.82 12.32
CA GLN A 131 -7.53 3.40 13.37
C GLN A 131 -8.20 3.41 14.76
N GLN A 132 -8.99 4.44 15.08
CA GLN A 132 -9.74 4.51 16.34
C GLN A 132 -10.80 3.39 16.45
N GLU A 133 -11.48 3.04 15.35
CA GLU A 133 -12.40 1.90 15.30
C GLU A 133 -11.67 0.58 15.62
N VAL A 134 -10.51 0.34 15.00
CA VAL A 134 -9.68 -0.85 15.27
C VAL A 134 -9.25 -0.92 16.73
N GLN A 135 -8.80 0.21 17.30
CA GLN A 135 -8.40 0.27 18.70
C GLN A 135 -9.58 -0.01 19.65
N THR A 136 -10.77 0.53 19.34
CA THR A 136 -11.99 0.28 20.13
C THR A 136 -12.37 -1.21 20.10
N LEU A 137 -12.25 -1.86 18.94
CA LEU A 137 -12.48 -3.31 18.81
C LEU A 137 -11.47 -4.12 19.63
N LYS A 138 -10.17 -3.76 19.56
CA LYS A 138 -9.10 -4.40 20.35
C LYS A 138 -9.38 -4.29 21.84
N ASP A 139 -9.76 -3.11 22.32
CA ASP A 139 -10.12 -2.90 23.73
C ASP A 139 -11.38 -3.68 24.13
N GLY A 140 -12.40 -3.69 23.28
CA GLY A 140 -13.62 -4.47 23.49
C GLY A 140 -13.36 -5.96 23.63
N ILE A 141 -12.59 -6.56 22.71
CA ILE A 141 -12.18 -7.97 22.76
C ILE A 141 -11.45 -8.25 24.07
N ARG A 142 -10.48 -7.41 24.43
CA ARG A 142 -9.68 -7.58 25.65
C ARG A 142 -10.54 -7.50 26.93
N ILE A 143 -11.49 -6.56 26.99
CA ILE A 143 -12.41 -6.43 28.11
C ILE A 143 -13.31 -7.66 28.20
N LEU A 144 -13.90 -8.11 27.09
CA LEU A 144 -14.74 -9.31 27.04
C LEU A 144 -13.95 -10.55 27.47
N SER A 145 -12.76 -10.77 26.91
CA SER A 145 -11.89 -11.89 27.30
C SER A 145 -11.63 -11.91 28.82
N ARG A 146 -11.31 -10.76 29.42
CA ARG A 146 -11.09 -10.67 30.88
C ARG A 146 -12.36 -10.91 31.68
N ALA A 147 -13.48 -10.31 31.28
CA ALA A 147 -14.75 -10.43 31.98
C ALA A 147 -15.30 -11.86 31.97
N ILE A 148 -15.04 -12.59 30.88
CA ILE A 148 -15.40 -13.99 30.71
C ILE A 148 -14.46 -14.90 31.50
N GLN A 149 -13.14 -14.65 31.47
CA GLN A 149 -12.17 -15.37 32.32
C GLN A 149 -12.47 -15.23 33.82
N GLN A 150 -13.01 -14.08 34.25
CA GLN A 150 -13.43 -13.87 35.64
C GLN A 150 -14.75 -14.58 36.00
N LYS A 151 -15.52 -15.06 35.02
CA LYS A 151 -16.87 -15.61 35.22
C LYS A 151 -16.97 -17.15 35.19
N GLU A 152 -15.88 -17.88 34.96
CA GLU A 152 -15.94 -19.36 34.95
C GLU A 152 -14.89 -20.03 35.85
N GLU A 153 -15.39 -20.56 36.97
CA GLU A 153 -14.92 -21.81 37.59
C GLU A 153 -15.68 -23.04 37.02
N ASP A 154 -16.65 -22.89 36.11
CA ASP A 154 -17.63 -23.97 35.87
C ASP A 154 -18.09 -24.27 34.43
N GLN A 155 -17.53 -23.68 33.36
CA GLN A 155 -17.68 -24.23 32.00
C GLN A 155 -16.37 -24.11 31.22
N ASN A 156 -15.99 -25.18 30.52
CA ASN A 156 -14.83 -25.23 29.63
C ASN A 156 -15.12 -24.46 28.32
N LEU A 157 -15.35 -23.14 28.39
CA LEU A 157 -15.35 -22.32 27.18
C LEU A 157 -13.92 -21.81 26.94
N ASP A 158 -13.24 -22.44 25.99
CA ASP A 158 -11.89 -22.06 25.59
C ASP A 158 -11.92 -20.81 24.69
N PHE A 159 -11.68 -19.64 25.30
CA PHE A 159 -11.54 -18.35 24.61
C PHE A 159 -10.08 -17.99 24.29
N GLU A 160 -9.15 -18.96 24.34
CA GLU A 160 -7.74 -18.73 24.02
C GLU A 160 -7.57 -18.11 22.62
N TRP A 161 -8.42 -18.49 21.66
CA TRP A 161 -8.43 -17.95 20.30
C TRP A 161 -8.66 -16.42 20.24
N LEU A 162 -9.49 -15.84 21.12
CA LEU A 162 -9.71 -14.39 21.17
C LEU A 162 -8.47 -13.65 21.67
N ASN A 163 -7.78 -14.22 22.65
CA ASN A 163 -6.52 -13.66 23.14
C ASN A 163 -5.41 -13.76 22.09
N HIS A 164 -5.32 -14.87 21.37
CA HIS A 164 -4.40 -15.02 20.23
C HIS A 164 -4.71 -14.01 19.12
N PHE A 165 -5.98 -13.82 18.81
CA PHE A 165 -6.41 -12.82 17.82
C PHE A 165 -6.06 -11.39 18.24
N ALA A 166 -6.31 -11.01 19.50
CA ALA A 166 -5.97 -9.69 20.03
C ALA A 166 -4.45 -9.40 19.99
N LYS A 167 -3.61 -10.41 20.29
CA LYS A 167 -2.14 -10.30 20.15
C LYS A 167 -1.71 -10.13 18.70
N GLY A 168 -2.37 -10.81 17.75
CA GLY A 168 -2.12 -10.63 16.33
C GLY A 168 -2.43 -9.21 15.83
N LEU A 169 -3.54 -8.63 16.31
CA LEU A 169 -3.90 -7.23 16.01
C LEU A 169 -2.87 -6.23 16.57
N GLU A 170 -2.31 -6.49 17.75
CA GLU A 170 -1.26 -5.64 18.32
C GLU A 170 0.00 -5.63 17.46
N LEU A 171 0.39 -6.76 16.88
CA LEU A 171 1.52 -6.80 15.95
C LEU A 171 1.28 -5.99 14.67
N LEU A 172 0.07 -6.03 14.12
CA LEU A 172 -0.30 -5.22 12.95
C LEU A 172 -0.28 -3.72 13.28
N ASP A 173 -0.81 -3.35 14.44
CA ASP A 173 -0.81 -1.98 14.95
C ASP A 173 0.62 -1.44 15.15
N ASP A 174 1.52 -2.26 15.70
CA ASP A 174 2.93 -1.91 15.86
C ASP A 174 3.66 -1.78 14.52
N TYR A 175 3.23 -2.52 13.49
CA TYR A 175 3.75 -2.36 12.13
C TYR A 175 3.34 -1.01 11.53
N ASP A 176 2.05 -0.66 11.62
CA ASP A 176 1.50 0.58 11.06
C ASP A 176 2.07 1.84 11.72
N HIS A 177 2.45 1.76 13.00
CA HIS A 177 3.00 2.88 13.78
C HIS A 177 4.53 2.88 13.94
N GLU A 178 5.25 2.04 13.17
CA GLU A 178 6.72 1.89 13.26
C GLU A 178 7.25 1.52 14.67
N ASN A 179 6.42 0.89 15.49
CA ASN A 179 6.70 0.50 16.88
C ASN A 179 7.21 -0.94 17.03
N LEU A 180 7.56 -1.60 15.92
CA LEU A 180 8.16 -2.94 15.93
C LEU A 180 9.45 -2.99 16.77
N ASP A 181 9.69 -4.15 17.38
CA ASP A 181 10.84 -4.41 18.22
C ASP A 181 12.15 -4.23 17.44
N LYS A 182 12.97 -3.28 17.90
CA LYS A 182 14.28 -3.00 17.31
C LYS A 182 15.35 -3.98 17.76
N LYS A 183 15.16 -4.65 18.90
CA LYS A 183 16.13 -5.56 19.52
C LYS A 183 15.44 -6.79 20.06
N GLY A 184 16.14 -7.92 20.01
CA GLY A 184 15.74 -9.13 20.70
C GLY A 184 15.86 -9.04 22.21
N LEU A 185 15.31 -10.04 22.88
CA LEU A 185 15.39 -10.18 24.33
C LEU A 185 16.65 -10.96 24.77
N SER A 186 17.29 -11.74 23.89
CA SER A 186 18.39 -12.64 24.24
C SER A 186 19.77 -12.05 23.97
N LYS A 187 20.42 -11.46 24.97
CA LYS A 187 21.78 -10.86 24.86
C LYS A 187 22.94 -11.83 25.17
N ARG A 188 22.71 -13.14 25.15
CA ARG A 188 23.75 -14.15 25.42
C ARG A 188 24.56 -14.48 24.16
N LYS A 189 25.75 -15.06 24.34
CA LYS A 189 26.60 -15.51 23.22
C LYS A 189 25.85 -16.58 22.41
N ALA A 190 25.84 -16.42 21.09
CA ALA A 190 25.19 -17.34 20.18
C ALA A 190 26.00 -18.64 20.04
N ILE A 191 25.29 -19.76 19.97
CA ILE A 191 25.80 -21.03 19.49
C ILE A 191 25.55 -21.03 17.98
N PHE A 192 26.62 -21.00 17.19
CA PHE A 192 26.53 -21.03 15.74
C PHE A 192 26.64 -22.49 15.28
N PRO A 193 25.62 -23.05 14.61
CA PRO A 193 25.77 -24.31 13.88
C PRO A 193 26.92 -24.20 12.89
N GLU A 194 27.64 -25.29 12.68
CA GLU A 194 28.69 -25.37 11.67
C GLU A 194 28.08 -25.36 10.27
N LEU A 195 28.89 -25.00 9.26
CA LEU A 195 28.44 -25.02 7.86
C LEU A 195 27.94 -26.42 7.45
N SER A 196 28.60 -27.47 7.94
CA SER A 196 28.22 -28.87 7.77
C SER A 196 26.81 -29.15 8.29
N ASP A 197 26.44 -28.65 9.47
CA ASP A 197 25.10 -28.84 10.06
C ASP A 197 24.02 -28.28 9.14
N TYR A 198 24.24 -27.08 8.57
CA TYR A 198 23.31 -26.50 7.62
C TYR A 198 23.24 -27.30 6.32
N GLN A 199 24.38 -27.77 5.81
CA GLN A 199 24.44 -28.58 4.59
C GLN A 199 23.74 -29.93 4.77
N GLU A 200 23.80 -30.55 5.95
CA GLU A 200 23.06 -31.77 6.27
C GLU A 200 21.54 -31.55 6.22
N VAL A 201 21.06 -30.44 6.78
CA VAL A 201 19.63 -30.07 6.69
C VAL A 201 19.21 -29.81 5.25
N ILE A 202 20.02 -29.12 4.45
CA ILE A 202 19.70 -28.88 3.04
C ILE A 202 19.68 -30.19 2.25
N LYS A 203 20.61 -31.11 2.56
CA LYS A 203 20.70 -32.42 1.91
C LYS A 203 19.49 -33.31 2.25
N SER A 204 19.02 -33.31 3.49
CA SER A 204 17.83 -34.06 3.88
C SER A 204 16.58 -33.52 3.18
N MET A 205 16.44 -32.19 3.09
CA MET A 205 15.35 -31.57 2.33
C MET A 205 15.37 -31.98 0.84
N ARG A 206 16.56 -32.07 0.23
CA ARG A 206 16.71 -32.46 -1.17
C ARG A 206 16.18 -33.86 -1.46
N SER A 207 16.22 -34.79 -0.49
CA SER A 207 15.68 -36.13 -0.69
C SER A 207 14.15 -36.17 -0.85
N ASP A 208 13.46 -35.12 -0.38
CA ASP A 208 12.01 -34.98 -0.46
C ASP A 208 11.54 -34.21 -1.72
N PHE A 209 12.45 -33.68 -2.56
CA PHE A 209 12.12 -32.88 -3.75
C PHE A 209 12.62 -33.54 -5.05
N GLU A 210 11.73 -33.66 -6.04
CA GLU A 210 11.99 -34.30 -7.34
C GLU A 210 12.96 -33.52 -8.26
N SER A 211 13.25 -32.25 -7.96
CA SER A 211 14.07 -31.41 -8.85
C SER A 211 15.57 -31.54 -8.56
N GLY A 212 16.33 -31.97 -9.57
CA GLY A 212 17.80 -32.14 -9.47
C GLY A 212 18.60 -30.87 -9.15
N VAL A 213 17.94 -29.69 -9.15
CA VAL A 213 18.54 -28.37 -8.93
C VAL A 213 18.27 -27.76 -7.55
N PHE A 214 17.39 -28.36 -6.74
CA PHE A 214 17.09 -27.88 -5.39
C PHE A 214 18.32 -27.94 -4.49
N GLY A 215 18.60 -26.86 -3.74
CA GLY A 215 19.69 -26.81 -2.77
C GLY A 215 21.09 -26.81 -3.39
N LYS A 216 21.21 -26.68 -4.71
CA LYS A 216 22.51 -26.49 -5.36
C LYS A 216 22.97 -25.06 -5.14
N GLU A 217 24.07 -24.89 -4.42
CA GLU A 217 24.72 -23.59 -4.26
C GLU A 217 25.15 -23.03 -5.62
N LYS A 218 24.85 -21.75 -5.83
CA LYS A 218 25.20 -21.00 -7.03
C LYS A 218 26.57 -20.34 -6.88
N ASP A 219 26.85 -19.83 -5.68
CA ASP A 219 28.06 -19.09 -5.30
C ASP A 219 28.27 -19.14 -3.77
N GLY A 220 29.35 -18.52 -3.28
CA GLY A 220 29.67 -18.43 -1.85
C GLY A 220 28.78 -17.48 -1.03
N SER A 221 27.64 -17.03 -1.55
CA SER A 221 26.75 -16.12 -0.82
C SER A 221 26.08 -16.76 0.39
N PHE A 222 25.90 -18.09 0.38
CA PHE A 222 25.38 -18.84 1.53
C PHE A 222 26.35 -18.82 2.71
N GLU A 223 27.61 -19.18 2.47
CA GLU A 223 28.69 -19.08 3.48
C GLU A 223 28.84 -17.64 3.98
N SER A 224 28.76 -16.66 3.08
CA SER A 224 28.79 -15.24 3.45
C SER A 224 27.63 -14.84 4.36
N ALA A 225 26.42 -15.35 4.14
CA ALA A 225 25.25 -15.07 4.97
C ALA A 225 25.43 -15.62 6.39
N ILE A 226 25.95 -16.84 6.53
CA ILE A 226 26.25 -17.46 7.83
C ILE A 226 27.38 -16.70 8.54
N ALA A 227 28.45 -16.35 7.83
CA ALA A 227 29.56 -15.60 8.41
C ALA A 227 29.15 -14.16 8.81
N GLN A 228 28.18 -13.56 8.14
CA GLN A 228 27.77 -12.18 8.41
C GLN A 228 27.09 -12.02 9.78
N ILE A 229 26.33 -13.02 10.24
CA ILE A 229 25.64 -12.95 11.54
C ILE A 229 26.58 -13.12 12.75
N SER A 230 27.81 -13.58 12.53
CA SER A 230 28.85 -13.69 13.57
C SER A 230 29.82 -12.52 13.60
N LYS A 231 29.68 -11.53 12.68
CA LYS A 231 30.58 -10.37 12.63
C LYS A 231 30.24 -9.32 13.70
N GLY A 232 31.28 -8.61 14.13
CA GLY A 232 31.20 -7.50 15.06
C GLY A 232 32.40 -6.57 14.91
N PHE A 233 32.39 -5.47 15.65
CA PHE A 233 33.49 -4.53 15.75
C PHE A 233 34.05 -4.51 17.18
N GLY A 234 35.33 -4.86 17.33
CA GLY A 234 35.97 -4.95 18.64
C GLY A 234 35.34 -6.03 19.53
N ARG A 235 34.62 -5.61 20.57
CA ARG A 235 33.90 -6.50 21.50
C ARG A 235 32.38 -6.49 21.30
N GLU A 236 31.88 -5.71 20.33
CA GLU A 236 30.45 -5.55 20.08
C GLU A 236 30.03 -6.27 18.79
N ASP A 237 29.07 -7.18 18.89
CA ASP A 237 28.44 -7.81 17.74
C ASP A 237 27.59 -6.79 16.97
N PHE A 238 27.57 -6.86 15.63
CA PHE A 238 26.64 -6.05 14.83
C PHE A 238 25.18 -6.39 15.10
N TYR A 239 24.94 -7.60 15.58
CA TYR A 239 23.63 -8.12 15.99
C TYR A 239 23.72 -8.57 17.44
N PRO A 240 23.49 -7.68 18.42
CA PRO A 240 23.73 -7.98 19.84
C PRO A 240 22.86 -9.10 20.41
N THR A 241 21.71 -9.38 19.79
CA THR A 241 20.76 -10.38 20.29
C THR A 241 20.63 -11.58 19.36
N LEU A 242 20.19 -12.72 19.92
CA LEU A 242 19.96 -13.93 19.13
C LEU A 242 18.83 -13.76 18.12
N GLU A 243 17.79 -13.00 18.47
CA GLU A 243 16.65 -12.72 17.59
C GLU A 243 17.09 -11.85 16.39
N GLU A 244 17.96 -10.86 16.61
CA GLU A 244 18.56 -10.06 15.52
C GLU A 244 19.42 -10.92 14.58
N LYS A 245 20.22 -11.83 15.14
CA LYS A 245 21.03 -12.78 14.36
C LYS A 245 20.15 -13.72 13.53
N ALA A 246 19.09 -14.29 14.14
CA ALA A 246 18.15 -15.17 13.46
C ALA A 246 17.39 -14.47 12.33
N ALA A 247 16.82 -13.28 12.60
CA ALA A 247 16.11 -12.47 11.61
C ALA A 247 17.02 -12.08 10.43
N THR A 248 18.28 -11.73 10.72
CA THR A 248 19.27 -11.40 9.70
C THR A 248 19.64 -12.63 8.86
N LEU A 249 19.85 -13.79 9.49
CA LEU A 249 20.16 -15.03 8.79
C LEU A 249 19.05 -15.39 7.79
N LEU A 250 17.80 -15.36 8.25
CA LEU A 250 16.63 -15.62 7.41
C LEU A 250 16.57 -14.63 6.24
N TYR A 251 16.73 -13.34 6.51
CA TYR A 251 16.70 -12.31 5.47
C TYR A 251 17.77 -12.54 4.39
N LEU A 252 19.03 -12.74 4.80
CA LEU A 252 20.15 -12.89 3.88
C LEU A 252 20.02 -14.14 3.01
N ILE A 253 19.65 -15.29 3.57
CA ILE A 253 19.52 -16.53 2.78
C ILE A 253 18.38 -16.41 1.76
N VAL A 254 17.27 -15.78 2.14
CA VAL A 254 16.12 -15.61 1.24
C VAL A 254 16.42 -14.61 0.12
N LYS A 255 17.12 -13.50 0.42
CA LYS A 255 17.40 -12.41 -0.53
C LYS A 255 18.63 -12.59 -1.40
N ASN A 256 19.70 -13.16 -0.87
CA ASN A 256 20.96 -13.26 -1.61
C ASN A 256 20.92 -14.30 -2.72
N HIS A 257 19.85 -15.10 -2.80
CA HIS A 257 19.64 -16.10 -3.84
C HIS A 257 20.84 -17.03 -4.05
N GLY A 258 21.46 -17.47 -2.95
CA GLY A 258 22.67 -18.29 -2.97
C GLY A 258 22.49 -19.71 -3.50
N PHE A 259 21.25 -20.14 -3.69
CA PHE A 259 20.90 -21.43 -4.28
C PHE A 259 20.20 -21.24 -5.63
N VAL A 260 20.43 -22.19 -6.54
CA VAL A 260 19.76 -22.27 -7.85
C VAL A 260 18.24 -22.37 -7.68
N ASP A 261 17.78 -23.18 -6.74
CA ASP A 261 16.39 -23.24 -6.29
C ASP A 261 16.34 -23.55 -4.79
N GLY A 262 15.27 -23.11 -4.13
CA GLY A 262 14.97 -23.46 -2.75
C GLY A 262 15.26 -22.37 -1.72
N ASN A 263 15.80 -21.21 -2.10
CA ASN A 263 16.22 -20.13 -1.18
C ASN A 263 15.23 -19.83 -0.05
N LYS A 264 13.92 -19.74 -0.36
CA LYS A 264 12.86 -19.54 0.64
C LYS A 264 12.79 -20.67 1.68
N ARG A 265 12.72 -21.91 1.19
CA ARG A 265 12.62 -23.13 2.01
C ARG A 265 13.89 -23.35 2.82
N ILE A 266 15.06 -23.17 2.20
CA ILE A 266 16.37 -23.29 2.82
C ILE A 266 16.55 -22.22 3.91
N GLY A 267 16.20 -20.97 3.61
CA GLY A 267 16.24 -19.88 4.60
C GLY A 267 15.40 -20.18 5.84
N ALA A 268 14.17 -20.67 5.65
CA ALA A 268 13.30 -21.10 6.74
C ALA A 268 13.92 -22.26 7.55
N ALA A 269 14.52 -23.25 6.90
CA ALA A 269 15.15 -24.38 7.58
C ALA A 269 16.41 -23.98 8.38
N CYS A 270 17.29 -23.18 7.78
CA CYS A 270 18.48 -22.64 8.45
C CYS A 270 18.10 -21.76 9.65
N PHE A 271 17.04 -20.96 9.52
CA PHE A 271 16.48 -20.18 10.62
C PHE A 271 16.02 -21.06 11.78
N LEU A 272 15.26 -22.13 11.52
CA LEU A 272 14.85 -23.07 12.56
C LEU A 272 16.03 -23.81 13.21
N LEU A 273 17.04 -24.20 12.42
CA LEU A 273 18.27 -24.82 12.94
C LEU A 273 19.00 -23.87 13.90
N PHE A 274 19.15 -22.61 13.52
CA PHE A 274 19.78 -21.60 14.37
C PHE A 274 18.99 -21.37 15.67
N LEU A 275 17.65 -21.28 15.60
CA LEU A 275 16.81 -21.17 16.80
C LEU A 275 16.91 -22.41 17.69
N LYS A 276 16.96 -23.61 17.11
CA LYS A 276 17.11 -24.88 17.83
C LYS A 276 18.45 -24.93 18.56
N ALA A 277 19.55 -24.62 17.87
CA ALA A 277 20.89 -24.62 18.46
C ALA A 277 21.05 -23.62 19.62
N ASN A 278 20.17 -22.62 19.69
CA ASN A 278 20.17 -21.58 20.70
C ASN A 278 19.02 -21.69 21.72
N ASP A 279 18.33 -22.84 21.80
CA ASP A 279 17.18 -23.08 22.69
C ASP A 279 16.09 -22.01 22.60
N LEU A 280 15.84 -21.49 21.39
CA LEU A 280 14.80 -20.50 21.12
C LEU A 280 13.59 -21.09 20.42
N LEU A 281 13.69 -22.30 19.86
CA LEU A 281 12.62 -22.87 19.03
C LEU A 281 11.30 -23.06 19.79
N ASN A 282 11.37 -23.31 21.11
CA ASN A 282 10.22 -23.56 21.96
C ASN A 282 10.19 -22.57 23.14
N ASN A 283 9.00 -22.19 23.57
CA ASN A 283 8.79 -21.42 24.79
C ASN A 283 8.95 -22.32 26.03
N LYS A 284 8.81 -21.72 27.23
CA LYS A 284 8.94 -22.44 28.52
C LYS A 284 7.94 -23.58 28.71
N LYS A 285 6.85 -23.61 27.93
CA LYS A 285 5.81 -24.64 27.95
C LYS A 285 6.05 -25.75 26.90
N GLY A 286 7.16 -25.69 26.16
CA GLY A 286 7.48 -26.64 25.10
C GLY A 286 6.72 -26.40 23.78
N ILE A 287 5.98 -25.29 23.67
CA ILE A 287 5.24 -24.91 22.47
C ILE A 287 6.19 -24.15 21.54
N SER A 288 6.15 -24.43 20.24
CA SER A 288 7.00 -23.72 19.27
C SER A 288 6.70 -22.22 19.26
N ILE A 289 7.76 -21.40 19.25
CA ILE A 289 7.62 -19.93 19.23
C ILE A 289 7.15 -19.38 17.89
N ILE A 290 7.14 -20.19 16.83
CA ILE A 290 6.71 -19.77 15.50
C ILE A 290 5.96 -20.91 14.83
N SER A 291 4.73 -20.66 14.42
CA SER A 291 3.96 -21.65 13.65
C SER A 291 4.51 -21.78 12.23
N ASN A 292 4.25 -22.93 11.60
CA ASN A 292 4.64 -23.17 10.20
C ASN A 292 4.06 -22.11 9.26
N ASP A 293 2.80 -21.71 9.47
CA ASP A 293 2.13 -20.68 8.67
C ASP A 293 2.75 -19.30 8.87
N ALA A 294 3.12 -18.95 10.10
CA ALA A 294 3.82 -17.70 10.40
C ALA A 294 5.21 -17.67 9.75
N LEU A 295 5.97 -18.76 9.84
CA LEU A 295 7.28 -18.87 9.21
C LEU A 295 7.18 -18.76 7.68
N ALA A 296 6.22 -19.45 7.06
CA ALA A 296 5.96 -19.37 5.64
C ALA A 296 5.61 -17.93 5.22
N SER A 297 4.71 -17.29 5.97
CA SER A 297 4.28 -15.91 5.71
C SER A 297 5.43 -14.91 5.82
N LEU A 298 6.24 -14.99 6.89
CA LEU A 298 7.42 -14.14 7.06
C LEU A 298 8.46 -14.37 5.96
N THR A 299 8.68 -15.62 5.57
CA THR A 299 9.61 -15.97 4.48
C THR A 299 9.14 -15.41 3.13
N LEU A 300 7.85 -15.48 2.83
CA LEU A 300 7.26 -14.88 1.63
C LEU A 300 7.31 -13.36 1.66
N PHE A 301 7.05 -12.76 2.83
CA PHE A 301 7.15 -11.32 3.02
C PHE A 301 8.58 -10.82 2.80
N ILE A 302 9.57 -11.50 3.39
CA ILE A 302 10.99 -11.25 3.12
C ILE A 302 11.29 -11.39 1.63
N ALA A 303 10.85 -12.47 0.97
CA ALA A 303 11.13 -12.68 -0.44
C ALA A 303 10.59 -11.54 -1.31
N SER A 304 9.40 -11.03 -0.97
CA SER A 304 8.67 -10.01 -1.75
C SER A 304 9.08 -8.57 -1.43
N SER A 305 9.77 -8.32 -0.31
CA SER A 305 10.16 -6.98 0.12
C SER A 305 11.16 -6.31 -0.82
N LYS A 306 11.30 -4.99 -0.75
CA LYS A 306 12.38 -4.26 -1.42
C LYS A 306 13.63 -4.19 -0.53
N PRO A 307 14.84 -3.95 -1.10
CA PRO A 307 16.06 -3.79 -0.30
C PRO A 307 15.98 -2.68 0.75
N GLU A 308 15.26 -1.59 0.47
CA GLU A 308 15.09 -0.46 1.39
C GLU A 308 14.26 -0.83 2.62
N GLU A 309 13.41 -1.85 2.51
CA GLU A 309 12.51 -2.34 3.56
C GLU A 309 13.19 -3.35 4.51
N MET A 310 14.48 -3.65 4.30
CA MET A 310 15.24 -4.65 5.05
C MET A 310 15.10 -4.49 6.56
N ASP A 311 15.18 -3.26 7.07
CA ASP A 311 15.13 -2.99 8.50
C ASP A 311 13.75 -3.30 9.09
N THR A 312 12.68 -2.82 8.45
CA THR A 312 11.28 -3.08 8.84
C THR A 312 10.97 -4.58 8.85
N VAL A 313 11.39 -5.29 7.80
CA VAL A 313 11.17 -6.73 7.68
C VAL A 313 11.89 -7.50 8.78
N LYS A 314 13.13 -7.15 9.11
CA LYS A 314 13.85 -7.77 10.23
C LYS A 314 13.20 -7.48 11.57
N LYS A 315 12.77 -6.23 11.82
CA LYS A 315 12.05 -5.85 13.04
C LYS A 315 10.74 -6.63 13.20
N LEU A 316 10.03 -6.91 12.12
CA LEU A 316 8.83 -7.75 12.15
C LEU A 316 9.15 -9.16 12.65
N VAL A 317 10.20 -9.79 12.11
CA VAL A 317 10.66 -11.12 12.56
C VAL A 317 11.06 -11.09 14.04
N ILE A 318 11.83 -10.08 14.46
CA ILE A 318 12.23 -9.90 15.87
C ILE A 318 10.99 -9.78 16.77
N SER A 319 10.00 -8.99 16.36
CA SER A 319 8.78 -8.77 17.13
C SER A 319 7.95 -10.05 17.27
N VAL A 320 7.90 -10.89 16.23
CA VAL A 320 7.25 -12.22 16.31
C VAL A 320 8.00 -13.12 17.31
N LEU A 321 9.33 -13.17 17.24
CA LEU A 321 10.16 -13.97 18.15
C LEU A 321 10.01 -13.52 19.61
N ASN A 322 9.96 -12.20 19.86
CA ASN A 322 9.84 -11.65 21.21
C ASN A 322 8.48 -11.95 21.86
N ARG A 323 7.38 -11.81 21.09
CA ARG A 323 6.01 -11.97 21.64
C ARG A 323 5.64 -13.43 21.98
N ASN A 324 6.27 -14.41 21.33
CA ASN A 324 5.92 -15.82 21.51
C ASN A 324 6.81 -16.58 22.53
N ARG A 325 7.62 -15.86 23.32
CA ARG A 325 8.53 -16.47 24.32
C ARG A 325 7.89 -16.94 25.63
N ASN A 326 6.74 -16.37 26.00
CA ASN A 326 6.10 -16.58 27.31
C ASN A 326 4.89 -17.50 27.27
#